data_AF-U4PR60-F1
#
_entry.id   AF-U4PR60-F1
#
_cell.length_a   1.000
_cell.length_b   1.000
_cell.length_c   1.000
_cell.angle_alpha   90.00
_cell.angle_beta   90.00
_cell.angle_gamma   90.00
#
_symmetry.space_group_name_H-M   'P 1'
#
loop_
_entity.id
_entity.type
_entity.pdbx_description
1 polymer ?
#
loop_
_entity_poly.entity_id
_entity_poly.type
_entity_poly.pdbx_seq_one_letter_code
_entity_poly.pdbx_strand_id
1 'polypeptide(L)'
;MRKRHSTMGQAVDVGKRMNAKHIILTHFSARYPKVPVLPEYLDKENIGVAMDMLRVRFDHLPLVSKLLPIFREVFVAELFELTIKKEQRVLKDKELSEKRGQLKA
;
A
#
# COMPACT_ATOMS: atom_id res chain seq x y z
N MET A 1 17.03 0.08 13.99
CA MET A 1 16.20 1.32 13.98
C MET A 1 14.89 1.05 13.24
N ARG A 2 13.74 1.48 13.77
CA ARG A 2 12.51 1.57 12.98
C ARG A 2 12.71 2.67 11.94
N LYS A 3 12.47 2.36 10.66
CA LYS A 3 12.53 3.39 9.61
C LYS A 3 11.37 4.37 9.83
N ARG A 4 11.63 5.67 9.80
CA ARG A 4 10.63 6.74 10.01
C ARG A 4 9.78 6.95 8.75
N HIS A 5 9.08 5.91 8.31
CA HIS A 5 8.14 5.96 7.19
C HIS A 5 6.71 5.68 7.67
N SER A 6 5.73 6.29 7.02
CA SER A 6 4.31 6.01 7.23
C SER A 6 3.92 4.69 6.56
N THR A 7 2.94 3.99 7.14
CA THR A 7 2.16 3.00 6.40
C THR A 7 1.19 3.71 5.44
N MET A 8 0.65 2.98 4.46
CA MET A 8 -0.34 3.52 3.53
C MET A 8 -1.58 4.04 4.28
N GLY A 9 -2.08 3.28 5.26
CA GLY A 9 -3.21 3.70 6.09
C GLY A 9 -2.92 5.00 6.85
N GLN A 10 -1.75 5.10 7.48
CA GLN A 10 -1.34 6.33 8.18
C GLN A 10 -1.30 7.55 7.26
N ALA A 11 -0.78 7.39 6.04
CA ALA A 11 -0.73 8.49 5.07
C ALA A 11 -2.14 8.91 4.63
N VAL A 12 -3.03 7.94 4.37
CA VAL A 12 -4.43 8.20 4.05
C VAL A 12 -5.15 8.91 5.20
N ASP A 13 -4.95 8.47 6.44
CA ASP A 13 -5.59 9.05 7.61
C ASP A 13 -5.14 10.49 7.86
N VAL A 14 -3.87 10.80 7.63
CA VAL A 14 -3.36 12.18 7.67
C VAL A 14 -4.02 13.02 6.57
N GLY A 15 -4.08 12.53 5.34
CA GLY A 15 -4.72 13.25 4.22
C GLY A 15 -6.21 13.53 4.47
N LYS A 16 -6.92 12.59 5.09
CA LYS A 16 -8.32 12.77 5.49
C LYS A 16 -8.48 13.83 6.58
N ARG A 17 -7.65 13.79 7.63
CA ARG A 17 -7.68 14.82 8.70
C ARG A 17 -7.31 16.21 8.18
N MET A 18 -6.49 16.28 7.13
CA MET A 18 -6.18 17.53 6.42
C MET A 18 -7.35 18.05 5.58
N ASN A 19 -8.43 17.27 5.42
CA ASN A 19 -9.52 17.55 4.48
C ASN A 19 -9.03 17.71 3.03
N ALA A 20 -8.08 16.86 2.62
CA ALA A 20 -7.54 16.88 1.27
C ALA A 20 -8.60 16.45 0.25
N LYS A 21 -8.79 17.25 -0.80
CA LYS A 21 -9.72 16.90 -1.90
C LYS A 21 -9.27 15.65 -2.67
N HIS A 22 -7.95 15.47 -2.84
CA HIS A 22 -7.35 14.31 -3.48
C HIS A 22 -6.08 13.88 -2.72
N ILE A 23 -5.88 12.58 -2.57
CA ILE A 23 -4.72 11.97 -1.90
C ILE A 23 -4.00 11.10 -2.92
N ILE A 24 -2.74 11.41 -3.22
CA ILE A 24 -1.89 10.55 -4.06
C ILE A 24 -0.79 9.96 -3.18
N LEU A 25 -0.75 8.63 -3.09
CA LEU A 25 0.27 7.90 -2.36
C LEU A 25 1.49 7.68 -3.27
N THR A 26 2.69 7.97 -2.76
CA THR A 26 3.95 7.84 -3.49
C THR A 26 5.09 7.42 -2.54
N HIS A 27 6.32 7.32 -3.05
CA HIS A 27 7.53 6.96 -2.29
C HIS A 27 7.40 5.58 -1.62
N PHE A 28 7.05 4.58 -2.43
CA PHE A 28 6.94 3.19 -1.97
C PHE A 28 8.31 2.55 -1.79
N SER A 29 8.37 1.53 -0.94
CA SER A 29 9.58 0.73 -0.74
C SER A 29 9.97 0.02 -2.06
N ALA A 30 11.23 0.12 -2.46
CA ALA A 30 11.81 -0.59 -3.62
C ALA A 30 11.68 -2.13 -3.56
N ARG A 31 11.22 -2.68 -2.43
CA ARG A 31 10.81 -4.10 -2.32
C ARG A 31 9.57 -4.44 -3.16
N TYR A 32 8.87 -3.43 -3.67
CA TYR A 32 7.68 -3.55 -4.51
C TYR A 32 7.93 -2.80 -5.84
N PRO A 33 8.89 -3.26 -6.67
CA PRO A 33 9.38 -2.47 -7.81
C PRO A 33 8.35 -2.33 -8.94
N LYS A 34 7.34 -3.22 -8.99
CA LYS A 34 6.33 -3.23 -10.05
C LYS A 34 5.04 -2.54 -9.66
N VAL A 35 4.46 -2.89 -8.52
CA VAL A 35 3.20 -2.30 -8.01
C VAL A 35 3.20 -2.38 -6.48
N PRO A 36 2.75 -1.35 -5.74
CA PRO A 36 2.51 -1.49 -4.31
C PRO A 36 1.30 -2.40 -4.06
N VAL A 37 1.11 -2.84 -2.81
CA VAL A 37 -0.14 -3.49 -2.44
C VAL A 37 -1.32 -2.53 -2.64
N LEU A 38 -2.43 -3.03 -3.21
CA LEU A 38 -3.62 -2.24 -3.54
C LEU A 38 -4.85 -2.68 -2.73
N PRO A 39 -4.85 -2.48 -1.40
CA PRO A 39 -5.97 -2.89 -0.55
C PRO A 39 -7.27 -2.15 -0.92
N GLU A 40 -8.40 -2.81 -0.71
CA GLU A 40 -9.74 -2.33 -1.09
C GLU A 40 -10.12 -0.98 -0.43
N TYR A 41 -9.57 -0.66 0.74
CA TYR A 41 -9.86 0.63 1.37
C TYR A 41 -9.36 1.84 0.57
N LEU A 42 -8.49 1.63 -0.43
CA LEU A 42 -8.07 2.67 -1.37
C LEU A 42 -9.13 3.02 -2.40
N ASP A 43 -10.15 2.18 -2.60
CA ASP A 43 -11.28 2.47 -3.50
C ASP A 43 -12.21 3.54 -2.92
N LYS A 44 -11.94 4.01 -1.71
CA LYS A 44 -12.58 5.18 -1.12
C LYS A 44 -12.25 6.43 -1.93
N GLU A 45 -13.17 7.39 -1.89
CA GLU A 45 -13.15 8.57 -2.74
C GLU A 45 -11.79 9.30 -2.71
N ASN A 46 -11.31 9.60 -3.93
CA ASN A 46 -10.17 10.46 -4.20
C ASN A 46 -8.79 9.99 -3.69
N ILE A 47 -8.61 8.69 -3.46
CA ILE A 47 -7.29 8.10 -3.16
C ILE A 47 -6.71 7.48 -4.42
N GLY A 48 -5.49 7.89 -4.78
CA GLY A 48 -4.73 7.38 -5.92
C GLY A 48 -3.36 6.87 -5.52
N VAL A 49 -2.77 6.06 -6.38
CA VAL A 49 -1.40 5.55 -6.24
C VAL A 49 -0.57 6.08 -7.39
N ALA A 50 0.55 6.72 -7.08
CA ALA A 50 1.52 7.15 -8.07
C ALA A 50 2.31 5.95 -8.59
N MET A 51 2.41 5.87 -9.92
CA MET A 51 3.31 4.98 -10.64
C MET A 51 4.41 5.81 -11.28
N ASP A 52 5.56 5.20 -11.55
CA ASP A 52 6.63 5.86 -12.27
C ASP A 52 6.10 6.44 -13.59
N MET A 53 6.53 7.65 -13.92
CA MET A 53 6.07 8.41 -15.10
C MET A 53 4.59 8.86 -15.08
N LEU A 54 3.88 8.76 -13.95
CA LEU A 54 2.54 9.34 -13.83
C LEU A 54 2.60 10.86 -14.04
N ARG A 55 1.90 11.33 -15.09
CA ARG A 55 1.69 12.76 -15.36
C ARG A 55 0.18 13.02 -15.42
N VAL A 56 -0.29 13.94 -14.58
CA VAL A 56 -1.71 14.27 -14.46
C VAL A 56 -1.87 15.76 -14.26
N ARG A 57 -2.88 16.34 -14.92
CA ARG A 57 -3.29 17.73 -14.70
C ARG A 57 -4.18 17.82 -13.47
N PHE A 58 -4.20 18.96 -12.78
CA PHE A 58 -4.98 19.13 -11.55
C PHE A 58 -6.48 18.87 -11.73
N ASP A 59 -7.05 19.26 -12.87
CA ASP A 59 -8.46 19.02 -13.22
C ASP A 59 -8.76 17.53 -13.49
N HIS A 60 -7.72 16.72 -13.76
CA HIS A 60 -7.82 15.29 -14.01
C HIS A 60 -7.52 14.43 -12.77
N LEU A 61 -7.22 15.02 -11.61
CA LEU A 61 -6.97 14.29 -10.37
C LEU A 61 -8.07 13.27 -9.98
N PRO A 62 -9.38 13.52 -10.21
CA PRO A 62 -10.42 12.53 -9.97
C PRO A 62 -10.26 11.22 -10.78
N LEU A 63 -9.47 11.23 -11.86
CA LEU A 63 -9.22 10.04 -12.67
C LEU A 63 -8.17 9.13 -12.03
N VAL A 64 -7.27 9.66 -11.19
CA VAL A 64 -6.16 8.87 -10.61
C VAL A 64 -6.68 7.76 -9.71
N SER A 65 -7.75 7.98 -8.95
CA SER A 65 -8.38 6.93 -8.12
C SER A 65 -9.03 5.84 -8.97
N LYS A 66 -9.49 6.17 -10.19
CA LYS A 66 -10.09 5.21 -11.12
C LYS A 66 -9.06 4.28 -11.78
N LEU A 67 -7.76 4.57 -11.64
CA LEU A 67 -6.70 3.70 -12.13
C LEU A 67 -6.47 2.47 -11.24
N LEU A 68 -6.90 2.51 -9.97
CA LEU A 68 -6.71 1.41 -9.03
C LEU A 68 -7.27 0.06 -9.52
N PRO A 69 -8.55 -0.04 -9.97
CA PRO A 69 -9.04 -1.30 -10.52
C PRO A 69 -8.23 -1.77 -11.74
N ILE A 70 -7.82 -0.84 -12.61
CA ILE A 70 -7.00 -1.16 -13.79
C ILE A 70 -5.65 -1.74 -13.38
N PHE A 71 -4.99 -1.14 -12.38
CA PHE A 71 -3.73 -1.68 -11.86
C PHE A 71 -3.90 -3.06 -11.23
N ARG A 72 -5.04 -3.35 -10.59
CA ARG A 72 -5.29 -4.70 -10.06
C ARG A 72 -5.37 -5.74 -11.16
N GLU A 73 -6.04 -5.42 -12.26
CA GLU A 73 -6.13 -6.31 -13.43
C GLU A 73 -4.79 -6.47 -14.16
N VAL A 74 -4.05 -5.37 -14.37
CA VAL A 74 -2.76 -5.39 -15.09
C VAL A 74 -1.69 -6.14 -14.30
N PHE A 75 -1.71 -6.06 -12.97
CA PHE A 75 -0.68 -6.62 -12.09
C PHE A 75 -1.17 -7.80 -11.24
N VAL A 76 -2.13 -8.59 -11.72
CA VAL A 76 -2.69 -9.76 -10.98
C VAL A 76 -1.57 -10.70 -10.51
N ALA A 77 -0.64 -11.06 -11.39
CA ALA A 77 0.44 -12.00 -11.08
C ALA A 77 1.34 -11.45 -9.96
N GLU A 78 1.74 -10.19 -10.07
CA GLU A 78 2.54 -9.51 -9.05
C GLU A 78 1.81 -9.41 -7.72
N LEU A 79 0.55 -8.98 -7.72
CA LEU A 79 -0.25 -8.84 -6.50
C LEU A 79 -0.45 -10.18 -5.80
N PHE A 80 -0.61 -11.26 -6.57
CA PHE A 80 -0.67 -12.63 -6.05
C PHE A 80 0.65 -13.03 -5.37
N GLU A 81 1.80 -12.82 -6.02
CA GLU A 81 3.10 -13.06 -5.39
C GLU A 81 3.31 -12.25 -4.10
N LEU A 82 2.88 -10.98 -4.11
CA LEU A 82 2.97 -10.12 -2.93
C LEU A 82 2.11 -10.63 -1.78
N THR A 83 0.96 -11.22 -2.08
CA THR A 83 0.05 -11.83 -1.10
C THR A 83 0.71 -13.04 -0.45
N ILE A 84 1.28 -13.95 -1.25
CA ILE A 84 2.03 -15.10 -0.73
C ILE A 84 3.20 -14.65 0.16
N LYS A 85 4.00 -13.68 -0.31
CA LYS A 85 5.13 -13.14 0.45
C LYS A 85 4.69 -12.50 1.76
N LYS A 86 3.50 -11.87 1.80
CA LYS A 86 2.92 -11.29 3.01
C LYS A 86 2.52 -12.39 3.99
N GLU A 87 1.81 -13.41 3.54
CA GLU A 87 1.37 -14.54 4.37
C GLU A 87 2.55 -15.31 4.96
N GLN A 88 3.57 -15.59 4.16
CA GLN A 88 4.81 -16.23 4.63
C GLN A 88 5.50 -15.42 5.74
N ARG A 89 5.47 -14.08 5.67
CA ARG A 89 6.01 -13.23 6.74
C ARG A 89 5.17 -13.32 8.01
N VAL A 90 3.84 -13.30 7.87
CA VAL A 90 2.92 -13.42 9.02
C VAL A 90 3.13 -14.75 9.75
N LEU A 91 3.29 -15.86 9.02
CA LEU A 91 3.56 -17.17 9.62
C LEU A 91 4.89 -17.17 10.38
N LYS A 92 5.96 -16.67 9.75
CA LYS A 92 7.28 -16.56 10.40
C LYS A 92 7.24 -15.69 11.65
N ASP A 93 6.52 -14.57 11.61
CA ASP A 93 6.39 -13.67 12.75
C ASP A 93 5.61 -14.32 13.91
N LYS A 94 4.57 -15.12 13.60
CA LYS A 94 3.83 -15.91 14.60
C LYS A 94 4.71 -16.97 15.25
N GLU A 95 5.42 -17.78 14.46
CA GLU A 95 6.35 -18.80 14.96
C GLU A 95 7.43 -18.19 15.86
N LEU A 96 7.98 -17.03 15.48
CA LEU A 96 8.96 -16.30 16.27
C LEU A 96 8.37 -15.77 17.58
N SER A 97 7.11 -15.34 17.58
CA SER A 97 6.41 -14.89 18.78
C SER A 97 6.13 -16.04 19.75
N GLU A 98 5.70 -17.19 19.24
CA GLU A 98 5.43 -18.41 20.03
C GLU A 98 6.71 -18.93 20.69
N LYS A 99 7.81 -19.03 19.93
CA LYS A 99 9.13 -19.42 20.46
C LYS A 99 9.62 -18.47 21.56
N ARG A 100 9.38 -17.16 21.43
CA ARG A 100 9.71 -16.17 22.47
C ARG A 100 8.83 -16.25 23.71
N GLY A 101 7.59 -16.72 23.56
CA GLY A 101 6.69 -16.99 24.69
C GLY A 101 7.13 -18.21 25.50
N GLN A 102 7.54 -19.28 24.83
CA GLN A 102 8.03 -20.52 25.47
C GLN A 102 9.36 -20.33 26.20
N LEU A 103 10.24 -19.44 25.74
CA LEU A 103 11.53 -19.13 26.39
C LEU A 103 11.41 -18.21 27.62
N LYS A 104 10.24 -17.63 27.87
CA LYS A 104 9.98 -16.71 29.00
C LYS A 104 9.11 -17.31 30.10
N ALA A 105 8.62 -18.54 29.91
CA ALA A 105 7.97 -19.36 30.92
C ALA A 105 9.00 -20.32 31.53
#